data_AF-A0A672GV32-F1
#
_entry.id   AF-A0A672GV32-F1
#
_cell.length_a   1.000
_cell.length_b   1.000
_cell.length_c   1.000
_cell.angle_alpha   90.00
_cell.angle_beta   90.00
_cell.angle_gamma   90.00
#
_symmetry.space_group_name_H-M   'P 1'
#
loop_
_entity.id
_entity.type
_entity.pdbx_description
1 polymer ?
#
loop_
_entity_poly.entity_id
_entity_poly.type
_entity_poly.pdbx_seq_one_letter_code
_entity_poly.pdbx_strand_id
1 'polypeptide(L)'
;MNSDDGENLTHTHTHTHTHTHTHTHTHTQTWGFLDRRWFAGDMENRAELEEKTRLINQVLELQHTLEDLSARVDAVKEENLKLKSENQVLGQYIENLMSASSVFQTTDTKSKRK
;
A
#
# COMPACT_ATOMS: atom_id res chain seq x y z
N MET A 1 93.61 70.26 13.96
CA MET A 1 92.58 69.92 14.97
C MET A 1 91.29 69.67 14.24
N ASN A 2 90.64 68.52 14.52
CA ASN A 2 89.20 68.31 14.77
C ASN A 2 88.22 68.88 13.72
N SER A 3 87.18 68.21 13.24
CA SER A 3 86.35 67.10 13.74
C SER A 3 85.41 66.78 12.56
N ASP A 4 85.16 65.52 12.24
CA ASP A 4 83.98 64.79 12.72
C ASP A 4 82.71 65.13 11.92
N ASP A 5 82.15 64.06 11.36
CA ASP A 5 80.73 63.78 11.21
C ASP A 5 79.85 64.58 10.26
N GLY A 6 79.32 63.84 9.29
CA GLY A 6 78.06 64.19 8.66
C GLY A 6 77.83 63.54 7.30
N GLU A 7 78.05 62.23 7.18
CA GLU A 7 77.48 61.48 6.05
C GLU A 7 75.96 61.62 6.07
N ASN A 8 75.40 62.48 5.22
CA ASN A 8 73.95 62.52 5.01
C ASN A 8 73.63 61.71 3.76
N LEU A 9 73.72 60.38 3.89
CA LEU A 9 73.22 59.42 2.91
C LEU A 9 71.73 59.70 2.67
N THR A 10 71.40 60.20 1.49
CA THR A 10 70.01 60.33 1.04
C THR A 10 69.44 58.95 0.75
N HIS A 11 68.82 58.33 1.76
CA HIS A 11 68.11 57.08 1.61
C HIS A 11 66.78 57.27 0.86
N THR A 12 66.67 56.66 -0.31
CA THR A 12 65.40 56.56 -1.05
C THR A 12 64.63 55.37 -0.50
N HIS A 13 63.59 55.61 0.28
CA HIS A 13 62.73 54.55 0.79
C HIS A 13 61.61 54.22 -0.20
N THR A 14 61.63 52.99 -0.71
CA THR A 14 60.54 52.40 -1.49
C THR A 14 59.52 51.81 -0.53
N HIS A 15 58.30 52.35 -0.51
CA HIS A 15 57.21 51.79 0.28
C HIS A 15 56.42 50.77 -0.54
N THR A 16 56.29 49.57 0.01
CA THR A 16 55.45 48.49 -0.51
C THR A 16 54.10 48.53 0.20
N HIS A 17 53.02 48.79 -0.53
CA HIS A 17 51.66 48.72 0.01
C HIS A 17 51.09 47.31 -0.13
N THR A 18 50.65 46.74 0.98
CA THR A 18 49.90 45.48 1.04
C THR A 18 48.41 45.80 1.09
N HIS A 19 47.67 45.42 0.05
CA HIS A 19 46.21 45.53 0.06
C HIS A 19 45.58 44.26 0.65
N THR A 20 44.77 44.43 1.69
CA THR A 20 43.94 43.39 2.30
C THR A 20 42.56 43.43 1.64
N HIS A 21 42.22 42.41 0.86
CA HIS A 21 40.87 42.25 0.33
C HIS A 21 39.96 41.59 1.38
N THR A 22 38.94 42.31 1.82
CA THR A 22 37.84 41.78 2.64
C THR A 22 36.75 41.25 1.70
N HIS A 23 36.57 39.94 1.65
CA HIS A 23 35.43 39.33 0.97
C HIS A 23 34.19 39.41 1.86
N THR A 24 33.24 40.26 1.49
CA THR A 24 31.88 40.26 2.05
C THR A 24 31.09 39.11 1.42
N HIS A 25 30.91 38.01 2.16
CA HIS A 25 30.06 36.90 1.74
C HIS A 25 28.60 37.36 1.84
N THR A 26 28.03 37.79 0.71
CA THR A 26 26.58 37.94 0.60
C THR A 26 26.01 36.54 0.51
N HIS A 27 25.41 36.04 1.59
CA HIS A 27 24.57 34.85 1.50
C HIS A 27 23.41 35.18 0.58
N THR A 28 23.53 34.67 -0.64
CA THR A 28 22.49 34.58 -1.65
C THR A 28 21.22 34.01 -1.02
N GLN A 29 20.24 34.86 -0.69
CA GLN A 29 18.87 34.47 -0.31
C GLN A 29 18.09 33.84 -1.48
N THR A 30 18.79 33.17 -2.38
CA THR A 30 18.25 32.54 -3.60
C THR A 30 18.40 31.01 -3.53
N TRP A 31 19.35 30.49 -2.73
CA TRP A 31 19.49 29.03 -2.54
C TRP A 31 18.53 28.45 -1.50
N GLY A 32 18.25 29.16 -0.39
CA GLY A 32 17.32 28.68 0.65
C GLY A 32 15.84 28.68 0.25
N PHE A 33 15.47 29.43 -0.80
CA PHE A 33 14.09 29.55 -1.28
C PHE A 33 13.71 28.45 -2.28
N LEU A 34 14.68 27.95 -3.06
CA LEU A 34 14.48 26.82 -3.96
C LEU A 34 14.52 25.49 -3.19
N ASP A 35 15.47 25.32 -2.28
CA ASP A 35 15.63 24.11 -1.45
C ASP A 35 14.35 23.71 -0.70
N ARG A 36 13.68 24.68 -0.05
CA ARG A 36 12.45 24.44 0.72
C ARG A 36 11.25 24.03 -0.15
N ARG A 37 11.22 24.43 -1.42
CA ARG A 37 10.13 24.13 -2.36
C ARG A 37 10.30 22.77 -3.04
N TRP A 38 11.54 22.34 -3.27
CA TRP A 38 11.86 21.02 -3.81
C TRP A 38 11.68 19.91 -2.76
N PHE A 39 12.07 20.14 -1.51
CA PHE A 39 11.85 19.16 -0.43
C PHE A 39 10.38 19.02 0.01
N ALA A 40 9.57 20.07 -0.10
CA ALA A 40 8.15 20.00 0.27
C ALA A 40 7.35 19.08 -0.68
N GLY A 41 7.54 19.23 -1.99
CA GLY A 41 6.89 18.36 -2.98
C GLY A 41 7.35 16.91 -2.91
N ASP A 42 8.63 16.67 -2.58
CA ASP A 42 9.18 15.32 -2.42
C ASP A 42 8.65 14.63 -1.15
N MET A 43 8.45 15.36 -0.06
CA MET A 43 7.80 14.83 1.15
C MET A 43 6.31 14.54 0.94
N GLU A 44 5.58 15.39 0.21
CA GLU A 44 4.17 15.17 -0.11
C GLU A 44 3.99 13.96 -1.03
N ASN A 45 4.80 13.85 -2.09
CA ASN A 45 4.82 12.68 -2.96
C ASN A 45 5.18 11.39 -2.20
N ARG A 46 6.10 11.47 -1.23
CA ARG A 46 6.44 10.32 -0.37
C ARG A 46 5.29 9.92 0.54
N ALA A 47 4.61 10.88 1.16
CA ALA A 47 3.45 10.60 1.99
C ALA A 47 2.31 9.96 1.17
N GLU A 48 2.06 10.48 -0.04
CA GLU A 48 1.11 9.87 -0.98
C GLU A 48 1.52 8.45 -1.38
N LEU A 49 2.82 8.20 -1.60
CA LEU A 49 3.32 6.88 -1.95
C LEU A 49 3.17 5.88 -0.80
N GLU A 50 3.41 6.32 0.44
CA GLU A 50 3.17 5.52 1.64
C GLU A 50 1.69 5.20 1.82
N GLU A 51 0.79 6.16 1.58
CA GLU A 51 -0.65 5.94 1.62
C GLU A 51 -1.11 4.97 0.53
N LYS A 52 -0.65 5.16 -0.71
CA LYS A 52 -0.90 4.22 -1.82
C LYS A 52 -0.42 2.81 -1.48
N THR A 53 0.76 2.69 -0.87
CA THR A 53 1.31 1.39 -0.44
C THR A 53 0.44 0.74 0.64
N ARG A 54 -0.06 1.51 1.62
CA ARG A 54 -1.00 1.00 2.65
C ARG A 54 -2.31 0.53 2.03
N LEU A 55 -2.88 1.31 1.12
CA LEU A 55 -4.11 0.94 0.43
C LEU A 55 -3.94 -0.32 -0.41
N ILE A 56 -2.82 -0.46 -1.11
CA ILE A 56 -2.50 -1.68 -1.88
C ILE A 56 -2.46 -2.90 -0.95
N ASN A 57 -1.78 -2.81 0.20
CA ASN A 57 -1.73 -3.91 1.15
C ASN A 57 -3.13 -4.28 1.68
N GLN A 58 -3.97 -3.28 2.00
CA GLN A 58 -5.35 -3.53 2.42
C GLN A 58 -6.18 -4.22 1.31
N VAL A 59 -6.02 -3.81 0.06
CA VAL A 59 -6.69 -4.47 -1.07
C VAL A 59 -6.21 -5.91 -1.22
N LEU A 60 -4.91 -6.18 -1.08
CA LEU A 60 -4.36 -7.53 -1.17
C LEU A 60 -4.90 -8.44 -0.05
N GLU A 61 -4.99 -7.95 1.19
CA GLU A 61 -5.60 -8.69 2.30
C GLU A 61 -7.07 -9.00 2.03
N LEU A 62 -7.84 -8.01 1.53
CA LEU A 62 -9.23 -8.21 1.15
C LEU A 62 -9.37 -9.22 0.01
N GLN A 63 -8.48 -9.21 -0.98
CA GLN A 63 -8.47 -10.18 -2.07
C GLN A 63 -8.24 -11.60 -1.54
N HIS A 64 -7.26 -11.81 -0.67
CA HIS A 64 -7.02 -13.12 -0.05
C HIS A 64 -8.24 -13.62 0.73
N THR A 65 -8.84 -12.77 1.56
CA THR A 65 -10.03 -13.16 2.34
C THR A 65 -11.24 -13.47 1.46
N LEU A 66 -11.38 -12.78 0.33
CA LEU A 66 -12.45 -13.05 -0.65
C LEU A 66 -12.23 -14.38 -1.37
N GLU A 67 -10.98 -14.69 -1.75
CA GLU A 67 -10.61 -15.97 -2.35
C GLU A 67 -10.92 -17.14 -1.40
N ASP A 68 -10.51 -17.04 -0.13
CA ASP A 68 -10.82 -18.04 0.90
C ASP A 68 -12.33 -18.25 1.07
N LEU A 69 -13.09 -17.15 1.11
CA LEU A 69 -14.55 -17.22 1.22
C LEU A 69 -15.18 -17.86 -0.02
N SER A 70 -14.69 -17.53 -1.22
CA SER A 70 -15.15 -18.14 -2.47
C SER A 70 -14.93 -19.64 -2.47
N ALA A 71 -13.72 -20.09 -2.10
CA ALA A 71 -13.40 -21.51 -2.01
C ALA A 71 -14.31 -22.24 -1.00
N ARG A 72 -14.58 -21.62 0.14
CA ARG A 72 -15.53 -22.16 1.13
C ARG A 72 -16.95 -22.23 0.60
N VAL A 73 -17.40 -21.23 -0.14
CA VAL A 73 -18.73 -21.24 -0.77
C VAL A 73 -18.84 -22.39 -1.78
N ASP A 74 -17.81 -22.62 -2.58
CA ASP A 74 -17.83 -23.71 -3.57
C ASP A 74 -17.81 -25.09 -2.91
N ALA A 75 -17.02 -25.28 -1.84
CA ALA A 75 -17.05 -26.50 -1.04
C ALA A 75 -18.44 -26.77 -0.43
N VAL A 76 -19.09 -25.74 0.13
CA VAL A 76 -20.45 -25.85 0.69
C VAL A 76 -21.48 -26.18 -0.39
N LYS A 77 -21.35 -25.60 -1.60
CA LYS A 77 -22.22 -25.93 -2.73
C LYS A 77 -22.07 -27.39 -3.15
N GLU A 78 -20.85 -27.89 -3.22
CA GLU A 78 -20.58 -29.30 -3.57
C GLU A 78 -21.19 -30.26 -2.54
N GLU A 79 -21.00 -30.00 -1.25
CA GLU A 79 -21.63 -30.77 -0.18
C GLU A 79 -23.16 -30.73 -0.27
N ASN A 80 -23.74 -29.56 -0.56
CA ASN A 80 -25.18 -29.42 -0.72
C ASN A 80 -25.72 -30.26 -1.90
N LEU A 81 -25.00 -30.30 -3.02
CA LEU A 81 -25.36 -31.15 -4.16
C LEU A 81 -25.32 -32.62 -3.80
N LYS A 82 -24.28 -33.06 -3.08
CA LYS A 82 -24.16 -34.43 -2.61
C LYS A 82 -25.33 -34.81 -1.70
N LEU A 83 -25.65 -33.98 -0.70
CA LEU A 83 -26.78 -34.20 0.20
C LEU A 83 -28.12 -34.24 -0.54
N LYS A 84 -28.32 -33.38 -1.55
CA LYS A 84 -29.53 -33.44 -2.39
C LYS A 84 -29.65 -34.75 -3.14
N SER A 85 -28.56 -35.25 -3.70
CA SER A 85 -28.55 -36.54 -4.40
C SER A 85 -28.84 -37.70 -3.45
N GLU A 86 -28.28 -37.69 -2.24
CA GLU A 86 -28.52 -38.72 -1.23
C GLU A 86 -29.96 -38.70 -0.73
N ASN A 87 -30.49 -37.51 -0.43
CA ASN A 87 -31.90 -37.35 -0.06
C ASN A 87 -32.85 -37.80 -1.17
N GLN A 88 -32.49 -37.61 -2.44
CA GLN A 88 -33.28 -38.12 -3.57
C GLN A 88 -33.31 -39.66 -3.58
N VAL A 89 -32.15 -40.30 -3.40
CA VAL A 89 -32.07 -41.77 -3.35
C VAL A 89 -32.87 -42.33 -2.17
N LEU A 90 -32.73 -41.72 -0.99
CA LEU A 90 -33.50 -42.10 0.21
C LEU A 90 -35.00 -41.90 0.00
N GLY A 91 -35.41 -40.78 -0.62
CA GLY A 91 -36.80 -40.51 -0.98
C GLY A 91 -37.37 -41.60 -1.88
N GLN A 92 -36.66 -41.96 -2.95
CA GLN A 92 -37.08 -43.03 -3.85
C GLN A 92 -37.19 -44.39 -3.15
N TYR A 93 -36.25 -44.69 -2.25
CA TYR A 93 -36.29 -45.93 -1.47
C TYR A 93 -37.54 -46.01 -0.59
N ILE A 94 -37.88 -44.90 0.09
CA ILE A 94 -39.10 -44.81 0.90
C ILE A 94 -40.34 -44.98 0.03
N GLU A 95 -40.42 -44.30 -1.13
CA GLU A 95 -41.54 -44.46 -2.07
C GLU A 95 -41.70 -45.90 -2.56
N ASN A 96 -40.59 -46.57 -2.89
CA ASN A 96 -40.60 -47.96 -3.30
C ASN A 96 -41.10 -48.89 -2.18
N LEU A 97 -40.70 -48.63 -0.94
CA LEU A 97 -41.20 -49.38 0.21
C LEU A 97 -42.69 -49.12 0.48
N MET A 98 -43.14 -47.86 0.38
CA MET A 98 -44.55 -47.50 0.54
C MET A 98 -45.44 -48.12 -0.53
N SER A 99 -44.98 -48.18 -1.78
CA SER A 99 -45.73 -48.77 -2.90
C SER A 99 -45.75 -50.31 -2.87
N ALA A 100 -44.66 -50.95 -2.46
CA ALA A 100 -44.56 -52.40 -2.37
C ALA A 100 -45.26 -52.99 -1.13
N SER A 101 -45.42 -52.22 -0.06
CA SER A 101 -46.11 -52.66 1.16
C SER A 101 -47.63 -52.50 1.03
N SER A 102 -48.40 -53.59 1.11
CA SER A 102 -49.86 -53.53 1.04
C SER A 102 -50.51 -52.79 2.22
N VAL A 103 -49.77 -52.59 3.33
CA VAL A 103 -50.19 -51.81 4.50
C VAL A 103 -50.46 -50.35 4.17
N PHE A 104 -49.81 -49.80 3.14
CA PHE A 104 -49.99 -48.40 2.71
C PHE A 104 -50.91 -48.24 1.48
N GLN A 105 -51.48 -49.33 0.94
CA GLN A 105 -52.37 -49.28 -0.24
C GLN A 105 -53.82 -48.86 0.05
N THR A 106 -54.17 -48.52 1.29
CA THR A 106 -55.53 -48.08 1.65
C THR A 106 -55.47 -46.61 2.06
N THR A 107 -55.96 -45.66 1.24
CA THR A 107 -57.35 -45.16 1.33
C THR A 107 -57.94 -44.53 0.05
N ASP A 108 -57.43 -44.78 -1.18
CA ASP A 108 -58.00 -44.19 -2.41
C ASP A 108 -59.08 -45.03 -3.12
N THR A 109 -59.89 -45.78 -2.37
CA THR A 109 -61.00 -46.57 -2.95
C THR A 109 -62.39 -46.00 -2.66
N LYS A 110 -62.64 -44.69 -2.89
CA LYS A 110 -64.04 -44.19 -3.05
C LYS A 110 -64.16 -42.75 -3.60
N SER A 111 -63.92 -42.53 -4.89
CA SER A 111 -64.56 -41.41 -5.62
C SER A 111 -64.54 -41.59 -7.14
N LYS A 112 -65.13 -42.69 -7.64
CA LYS A 112 -65.66 -42.71 -9.03
C LYS A 112 -66.69 -43.82 -9.21
N ARG A 113 -67.88 -43.64 -8.61
CA ARG A 113 -69.06 -44.42 -8.98
C ARG A 113 -70.35 -43.66 -8.68
N LYS A 114 -70.67 -42.68 -9.53
CA LYS A 114 -72.00 -42.46 -10.10
C LYS A 114 -71.94 -41.39 -11.17
#